data_AF-A0A9D7CNL7-F1
#
_entry.id   AF-A0A9D7CNL7-F1
#
_cell.length_a   1.000
_cell.length_b   1.000
_cell.length_c   1.000
_cell.angle_alpha   90.00
_cell.angle_beta   90.00
_cell.angle_gamma   90.00
#
_symmetry.space_group_name_H-M   'P 1'
#
loop_
_entity.id
_entity.type
_entity.pdbx_description
1 polymer ?
#
loop_
_entity_poly.entity_id
_entity_poly.type
_entity_poly.pdbx_seq_one_letter_code
_entity_poly.pdbx_strand_id
1 'polypeptide(L)'
;MLDRLLDTLGLADIELVVTHAVARTRVLAQDTLWIVAPLSLAEAPEPVQLAALGRALTRISLGAPWLEELPAPHVEAYVVACARQVVPGYGGDDLDVLATKLVAHYEPLVARSIGRKQKKLLEELAVHLTSPDGRLVPMEPFIHALARAEVRSAMLLTGDVLATLEDLRTLDPGLARATEVPGPRCLGSFLEHAFGGDVCRYAMSGEAIALRRRIGTTWTS
;
A
#
# COMPACT_ATOMS: atom_id res chain seq x y z
N MET A 1 14.26 -16.18 2.33
CA MET A 1 13.59 -15.09 3.09
C MET A 1 12.25 -14.73 2.47
N LEU A 2 12.23 -14.30 1.20
CA LEU A 2 11.01 -13.97 0.47
C LEU A 2 9.98 -15.11 0.46
N ASP A 3 10.41 -16.34 0.14
CA ASP A 3 9.52 -17.51 0.10
C ASP A 3 8.74 -17.72 1.40
N ARG A 4 9.41 -17.55 2.55
CA ARG A 4 8.76 -17.64 3.86
C ARG A 4 7.67 -16.57 4.04
N LEU A 5 7.90 -15.35 3.56
CA LEU A 5 6.88 -14.27 3.61
C LEU A 5 5.72 -14.56 2.67
N LEU A 6 6.01 -15.08 1.46
CA LEU A 6 5.00 -15.49 0.49
C LEU A 6 4.10 -16.58 1.09
N ASP A 7 4.69 -17.64 1.64
CA ASP A 7 3.97 -18.72 2.31
C ASP A 7 3.10 -18.20 3.46
N THR A 8 3.65 -17.32 4.29
CA THR A 8 2.93 -16.72 5.44
C THR A 8 1.69 -15.94 4.99
N LEU A 9 1.75 -15.30 3.83
CA LEU A 9 0.67 -14.48 3.26
C LEU A 9 -0.20 -15.25 2.27
N GLY A 10 0.10 -16.53 1.99
CA GLY A 10 -0.59 -17.32 0.98
C GLY A 10 -0.45 -16.76 -0.43
N LEU A 11 0.69 -16.16 -0.74
CA LEU A 11 1.00 -15.55 -2.04
C LEU A 11 1.91 -16.47 -2.87
N ALA A 12 1.78 -16.38 -4.20
CA ALA A 12 2.60 -17.10 -5.17
C ALA A 12 2.81 -16.23 -6.42
N ASP A 13 3.73 -16.65 -7.29
CA ASP A 13 3.98 -16.03 -8.61
C ASP A 13 4.35 -14.53 -8.55
N ILE A 14 5.20 -14.17 -7.59
CA ILE A 14 5.74 -12.81 -7.42
C ILE A 14 7.23 -12.80 -7.73
N GLU A 15 7.63 -11.94 -8.65
CA GLU A 15 9.03 -11.76 -9.02
C GLU A 15 9.70 -10.69 -8.15
N LEU A 16 10.95 -10.93 -7.75
CA LEU A 16 11.76 -9.94 -7.03
C LEU A 16 12.89 -9.45 -7.93
N VAL A 17 12.95 -8.14 -8.15
CA VAL A 17 14.00 -7.48 -8.91
C VAL A 17 14.74 -6.51 -8.00
N VAL A 18 16.07 -6.59 -7.97
CA VAL A 18 16.93 -5.66 -7.25
C VAL A 18 17.65 -4.77 -8.25
N THR A 19 17.58 -3.45 -8.09
CA THR A 19 18.10 -2.50 -9.08
C THR A 19 18.57 -1.18 -8.47
N HIS A 20 19.45 -0.47 -9.18
CA HIS A 20 19.82 0.91 -8.87
C HIS A 20 18.80 1.95 -9.35
N ALA A 21 17.83 1.54 -10.18
CA ALA A 21 16.89 2.45 -10.83
C ALA A 21 15.80 2.98 -9.89
N VAL A 22 15.65 2.42 -8.70
CA VAL A 22 14.66 2.85 -7.70
C VAL A 22 15.34 3.24 -6.39
N ALA A 23 14.75 4.16 -5.66
CA ALA A 23 15.25 4.62 -4.36
C ALA A 23 14.56 3.93 -3.16
N ARG A 24 13.45 3.23 -3.40
CA ARG A 24 12.64 2.55 -2.38
C ARG A 24 12.02 1.28 -2.96
N THR A 25 11.56 0.38 -2.09
CA THR A 25 10.83 -0.82 -2.51
C THR A 25 9.46 -0.45 -3.05
N ARG A 26 9.12 -1.00 -4.22
CA ARG A 26 7.88 -0.74 -4.94
C ARG A 26 7.21 -2.02 -5.43
N VAL A 27 5.91 -1.97 -5.65
CA VAL A 27 5.16 -3.03 -6.34
C VAL A 27 4.77 -2.55 -7.74
N LEU A 28 5.08 -3.34 -8.77
CA LEU A 28 4.62 -3.11 -10.13
C LEU A 28 3.65 -4.22 -10.55
N ALA A 29 2.52 -3.82 -11.13
CA ALA A 29 1.55 -4.73 -11.70
C ALA A 29 1.61 -4.63 -13.23
N GLN A 30 2.30 -5.58 -13.87
CA GLN A 30 2.34 -5.70 -15.33
C GLN A 30 1.66 -7.00 -15.79
N ASP A 31 2.38 -7.88 -16.49
CA ASP A 31 1.96 -9.23 -16.83
C ASP A 31 1.99 -10.17 -15.62
N THR A 32 3.01 -10.03 -14.76
CA THR A 32 3.08 -10.63 -13.43
C THR A 32 3.26 -9.54 -12.35
N LEU A 33 3.24 -9.94 -11.07
CA LEU A 33 3.46 -9.02 -9.95
C LEU A 33 4.95 -8.97 -9.61
N TRP A 34 5.51 -7.77 -9.63
CA TRP A 34 6.94 -7.56 -9.38
C TRP A 34 7.12 -6.74 -8.12
N ILE A 35 8.01 -7.19 -7.24
CA ILE A 35 8.59 -6.37 -6.19
C ILE A 35 9.92 -5.83 -6.73
N VAL A 36 10.04 -4.51 -6.83
CA VAL A 36 11.27 -3.86 -7.26
C VAL A 36 11.91 -3.21 -6.04
N ALA A 37 13.05 -3.73 -5.61
CA ALA A 37 13.81 -3.25 -4.46
C ALA A 37 15.06 -2.46 -4.90
N PRO A 38 15.44 -1.41 -4.17
CA PRO A 38 16.69 -0.71 -4.42
C PRO A 38 17.87 -1.59 -4.01
N LEU A 39 19.02 -1.49 -4.68
CA LEU A 39 20.21 -2.24 -4.29
C LEU A 39 20.62 -1.98 -2.83
N SER A 40 20.45 -0.75 -2.35
CA SER A 40 20.73 -0.38 -0.95
C SER A 40 19.92 -1.18 0.07
N LEU A 41 18.74 -1.71 -0.31
CA LEU A 41 17.98 -2.60 0.56
C LEU A 41 18.70 -3.95 0.72
N ALA A 42 19.30 -4.49 -0.33
CA ALA A 42 20.02 -5.76 -0.26
C ALA A 42 21.23 -5.71 0.69
N GLU A 43 21.78 -4.52 0.89
CA GLU A 43 22.88 -4.23 1.82
C GLU A 43 22.40 -3.88 3.25
N ALA A 44 21.10 -3.64 3.43
CA ALA A 44 20.52 -3.31 4.73
C ALA A 44 20.43 -4.53 5.65
N PRO A 45 20.32 -4.35 6.98
CA PRO A 45 20.07 -5.45 7.91
C PRO A 45 18.82 -6.26 7.53
N GLU A 46 18.85 -7.59 7.71
CA GLU A 46 17.73 -8.48 7.35
C GLU A 46 16.36 -8.02 7.89
N PRO A 47 16.22 -7.53 9.14
CA PRO A 47 14.94 -7.02 9.63
C PRO A 47 14.38 -5.85 8.79
N VAL A 48 15.24 -4.98 8.28
CA VAL A 48 14.84 -3.84 7.42
C VAL A 48 14.42 -4.35 6.04
N GLN A 49 15.13 -5.35 5.50
CA GLN A 49 14.72 -6.02 4.25
C GLN A 49 13.34 -6.65 4.40
N LEU A 50 13.11 -7.38 5.50
CA LEU A 50 11.82 -7.99 5.83
C LEU A 50 10.70 -6.97 6.00
N ALA A 51 10.97 -5.81 6.62
CA ALA A 51 9.99 -4.75 6.78
C ALA A 51 9.55 -4.21 5.40
N ALA A 52 10.52 -3.87 4.55
CA ALA A 52 10.27 -3.32 3.22
C ALA A 52 9.51 -4.31 2.31
N LEU A 53 9.94 -5.58 2.30
CA LEU A 53 9.28 -6.64 1.54
C LEU A 53 7.90 -6.97 2.11
N GLY A 54 7.76 -7.06 3.44
CA GLY A 54 6.50 -7.33 4.12
C GLY A 54 5.45 -6.25 3.79
N ARG A 55 5.88 -4.99 3.69
CA ARG A 55 5.01 -3.88 3.28
C ARG A 55 4.52 -4.03 1.84
N ALA A 56 5.44 -4.31 0.90
CA ALA A 56 5.11 -4.56 -0.50
C ALA A 56 4.15 -5.76 -0.67
N LEU A 57 4.43 -6.87 0.01
CA LEU A 57 3.60 -8.07 -0.02
C LEU A 57 2.23 -7.85 0.63
N THR A 58 2.15 -7.04 1.69
CA THR A 58 0.87 -6.67 2.30
C THR A 58 -0.03 -5.98 1.29
N ARG A 59 0.49 -5.03 0.51
CA ARG A 59 -0.28 -4.37 -0.56
C ARG A 59 -0.80 -5.37 -1.60
N ILE A 60 0.03 -6.32 -1.99
CA ILE A 60 -0.36 -7.38 -2.92
C ILE A 60 -1.49 -8.23 -2.32
N SER A 61 -1.34 -8.65 -1.06
CA SER A 61 -2.35 -9.45 -0.36
C SER A 61 -3.70 -8.73 -0.21
N LEU A 62 -3.67 -7.40 -0.10
CA LEU A 62 -4.87 -6.56 -0.03
C LEU A 62 -5.47 -6.25 -1.42
N GLY A 63 -4.94 -6.85 -2.50
CA GLY A 63 -5.47 -6.69 -3.86
C GLY A 63 -5.26 -5.30 -4.45
N ALA A 64 -4.31 -4.53 -3.92
CA ALA A 64 -4.09 -3.13 -4.28
C ALA A 64 -2.69 -2.81 -4.87
N PRO A 65 -2.05 -3.69 -5.67
CA PRO A 65 -0.68 -3.46 -6.16
C PRO A 65 -0.56 -2.24 -7.09
N TRP A 66 -1.64 -1.80 -7.70
CA TRP A 66 -1.69 -0.70 -8.68
C TRP A 66 -1.68 0.70 -8.05
N LEU A 67 -1.90 0.84 -6.74
CA LEU A 67 -2.08 2.14 -6.08
C LEU A 67 -0.79 2.93 -5.89
N GLU A 68 0.38 2.28 -5.89
CA GLU A 68 1.63 2.98 -5.57
C GLU A 68 2.00 4.08 -6.56
N GLU A 69 1.51 3.97 -7.80
CA GLU A 69 1.96 4.80 -8.92
C GLU A 69 1.15 6.09 -9.07
N LEU A 70 0.06 6.27 -8.32
CA LEU A 70 -0.90 7.36 -8.56
C LEU A 70 -1.21 8.16 -7.28
N PRO A 71 -1.18 9.51 -7.34
CA PRO A 71 -1.74 10.34 -6.28
C PRO A 71 -3.23 10.09 -6.06
N ALA A 72 -3.74 10.33 -4.85
CA ALA A 72 -5.13 10.04 -4.49
C ALA A 72 -6.20 10.60 -5.45
N PRO A 73 -6.10 11.84 -5.97
CA PRO A 73 -7.06 12.35 -6.95
C PRO A 73 -7.05 11.57 -8.27
N HIS A 74 -5.89 11.04 -8.68
CA HIS A 74 -5.77 10.21 -9.87
C HIS A 74 -6.33 8.80 -9.64
N VAL A 75 -6.13 8.24 -8.46
CA VAL A 75 -6.75 6.96 -8.05
C VAL A 75 -8.26 7.07 -8.10
N GLU A 76 -8.82 8.10 -7.49
CA GLU A 76 -10.27 8.35 -7.46
C GLU A 76 -10.82 8.49 -8.87
N ALA A 77 -10.20 9.34 -9.69
CA ALA A 77 -10.61 9.55 -11.06
C ALA A 77 -10.54 8.27 -11.90
N TYR A 78 -9.51 7.43 -11.70
CA TYR A 78 -9.35 6.17 -12.41
C TYR A 78 -10.42 5.14 -12.04
N VAL A 79 -10.76 5.02 -10.75
CA VAL A 79 -11.82 4.12 -10.26
C VAL A 79 -13.18 4.58 -10.79
N VAL A 80 -13.48 5.88 -10.76
CA VAL A 80 -14.71 6.42 -11.34
C VAL A 80 -14.76 6.18 -12.85
N ALA A 81 -13.66 6.42 -13.57
CA ALA A 81 -13.57 6.16 -15.00
C ALA A 81 -13.84 4.69 -15.36
N CYS A 82 -13.40 3.75 -14.50
CA CYS A 82 -13.75 2.33 -14.61
C CYS A 82 -15.25 2.07 -14.38
N ALA A 83 -15.82 2.63 -13.30
CA ALA A 83 -17.23 2.48 -12.99
C ALA A 83 -18.14 3.05 -14.09
N ARG A 84 -17.77 4.17 -14.70
CA ARG A 84 -18.52 4.82 -15.78
C ARG A 84 -18.56 4.04 -17.10
N GLN A 85 -17.73 3.02 -17.26
CA GLN A 85 -17.83 2.09 -18.39
C GLN A 85 -19.14 1.27 -18.37
N VAL A 86 -19.76 1.15 -17.19
CA VAL A 86 -20.99 0.37 -16.97
C VAL A 86 -22.11 1.20 -16.33
N VAL A 87 -21.78 2.27 -15.59
CA VAL A 87 -22.73 3.21 -14.99
C VAL A 87 -22.33 4.66 -15.36
N PRO A 88 -22.75 5.19 -16.53
CA PRO A 88 -22.23 6.46 -17.08
C PRO A 88 -22.35 7.71 -16.19
N GLY A 89 -23.22 7.70 -15.17
CA GLY A 89 -23.39 8.80 -14.21
C GLY A 89 -22.69 8.62 -12.87
N TYR A 90 -21.90 7.56 -12.68
CA TYR A 90 -21.29 7.25 -11.38
C TYR A 90 -20.41 8.39 -10.87
N GLY A 91 -20.55 8.73 -9.58
CA GLY A 91 -19.82 9.82 -8.92
C GLY A 91 -20.19 11.23 -9.36
N GLY A 92 -21.27 11.42 -10.14
CA GLY A 92 -21.63 12.75 -10.68
C GLY A 92 -21.82 13.85 -9.61
N ASP A 93 -22.43 13.52 -8.48
CA ASP A 93 -22.73 14.47 -7.40
C ASP A 93 -21.60 14.60 -6.36
N ASP A 94 -20.65 13.68 -6.35
CA ASP A 94 -19.62 13.55 -5.31
C ASP A 94 -18.27 14.14 -5.73
N LEU A 95 -18.08 14.46 -7.02
CA LEU A 95 -16.81 14.93 -7.57
C LEU A 95 -16.70 16.45 -7.60
N ASP A 96 -15.51 16.96 -7.25
CA ASP A 96 -15.18 18.36 -7.47
C ASP A 96 -14.79 18.64 -8.95
N VAL A 97 -14.53 19.91 -9.25
CA VAL A 97 -14.19 20.38 -10.61
C VAL A 97 -12.87 19.79 -11.12
N LEU A 98 -11.89 19.56 -10.24
CA LEU A 98 -10.59 19.02 -10.63
C LEU A 98 -10.68 17.51 -10.90
N ALA A 99 -11.36 16.78 -10.01
CA ALA A 99 -11.61 15.36 -10.14
C ALA A 99 -12.42 15.06 -11.40
N THR A 100 -13.42 15.89 -11.73
CA THR A 100 -14.19 15.77 -12.99
C THR A 100 -13.30 15.86 -14.23
N LYS A 101 -12.31 16.77 -14.25
CA LYS A 101 -11.35 16.87 -15.37
C LYS A 101 -10.44 15.65 -15.46
N LEU A 102 -10.00 15.11 -14.32
CA LEU A 102 -9.19 13.89 -14.29
C LEU A 102 -10.00 12.67 -14.76
N VAL A 103 -11.26 12.56 -14.38
CA VAL A 103 -12.14 11.48 -14.85
C VAL A 103 -12.30 11.54 -16.37
N ALA A 104 -12.56 12.72 -16.92
CA ALA A 104 -12.65 12.92 -18.38
C ALA A 104 -11.34 12.57 -19.12
N HIS A 105 -10.19 12.68 -18.46
CA HIS A 105 -8.91 12.23 -19.00
C HIS A 105 -8.80 10.69 -19.01
N TYR A 106 -9.22 10.00 -17.95
CA TYR A 106 -9.08 8.56 -17.82
C TYR A 106 -10.16 7.74 -18.54
N GLU A 107 -11.41 8.20 -18.60
CA GLU A 107 -12.52 7.50 -19.25
C GLU A 107 -12.18 6.95 -20.66
N PRO A 108 -11.66 7.76 -21.61
CA PRO A 108 -11.33 7.25 -22.94
C PRO A 108 -10.13 6.28 -22.93
N LEU A 109 -9.20 6.41 -21.98
CA LEU A 109 -8.07 5.50 -21.84
C LEU A 109 -8.54 4.14 -21.35
N VAL A 110 -9.38 4.12 -20.31
CA VAL A 110 -10.00 2.89 -19.79
C VAL A 110 -10.83 2.21 -20.86
N ALA A 111 -11.71 2.94 -21.56
CA ALA A 111 -12.55 2.39 -22.62
C ALA A 111 -11.76 1.69 -23.74
N ARG A 112 -10.56 2.18 -24.05
CA ARG A 112 -9.65 1.56 -25.04
C ARG A 112 -8.86 0.38 -24.48
N SER A 113 -8.60 0.37 -23.17
CA SER A 113 -7.68 -0.58 -22.54
C SER A 113 -8.38 -1.81 -21.96
N ILE A 114 -9.65 -1.69 -21.58
CA ILE A 114 -10.40 -2.83 -21.03
C ILE A 114 -10.92 -3.75 -22.15
N GLY A 115 -10.75 -5.05 -21.95
CA GLY A 115 -11.30 -6.08 -22.82
C GLY A 115 -12.71 -6.52 -22.40
N ARG A 116 -13.27 -7.45 -23.17
CA ARG A 116 -14.61 -8.04 -22.90
C ARG A 116 -14.71 -8.68 -21.52
N LYS A 117 -13.64 -9.35 -21.06
CA LYS A 117 -13.60 -10.02 -19.75
C LYS A 117 -13.69 -9.02 -18.60
N GLN A 118 -12.89 -7.95 -18.65
CA GLN A 118 -12.90 -6.90 -17.64
C GLN A 118 -14.23 -6.16 -17.63
N LYS A 119 -14.79 -5.85 -18.81
CA LYS A 119 -16.10 -5.21 -18.91
C LYS A 119 -17.20 -6.04 -18.26
N LYS A 120 -17.21 -7.37 -18.47
CA LYS A 120 -18.15 -8.27 -17.80
C LYS A 120 -18.03 -8.25 -16.27
N LEU A 121 -16.81 -8.25 -15.73
CA LEU A 121 -16.59 -8.14 -14.28
C LEU A 121 -17.11 -6.80 -13.72
N LEU A 122 -16.95 -5.71 -14.48
CA LEU A 122 -17.52 -4.41 -14.10
C LEU A 122 -19.06 -4.43 -14.15
N GLU A 123 -19.66 -5.08 -15.15
CA GLU A 123 -21.12 -5.21 -15.29
C GLU A 123 -21.74 -5.97 -14.11
N GLU A 124 -21.04 -6.96 -13.56
CA GLU A 124 -21.45 -7.69 -12.34
C GLU A 124 -21.53 -6.76 -11.11
N LEU A 125 -20.74 -5.68 -11.08
CA LEU A 125 -20.75 -4.68 -10.01
C LEU A 125 -21.81 -3.58 -10.22
N ALA A 126 -22.42 -3.46 -11.40
CA ALA A 126 -23.27 -2.32 -11.75
C ALA A 126 -24.43 -2.12 -10.76
N VAL A 127 -25.09 -3.20 -10.32
CA VAL A 127 -26.20 -3.13 -9.35
C VAL A 127 -25.71 -2.55 -8.02
N HIS A 128 -24.54 -2.97 -7.55
CA HIS A 128 -23.95 -2.46 -6.31
C HIS A 128 -23.55 -0.98 -6.44
N LEU A 129 -22.94 -0.59 -7.57
CA LEU A 129 -22.54 0.80 -7.84
C LEU A 129 -23.73 1.77 -7.88
N THR A 130 -24.91 1.29 -8.27
CA THR A 130 -26.15 2.10 -8.24
C THR A 130 -26.87 2.09 -6.88
N SER A 131 -26.42 1.26 -5.92
CA SER A 131 -26.99 1.22 -4.58
C SER A 131 -26.50 2.37 -3.70
N PRO A 132 -27.23 2.74 -2.63
CA PRO A 132 -26.78 3.76 -1.69
C PRO A 132 -25.41 3.49 -1.07
N ASP A 133 -25.08 2.21 -0.85
CA ASP A 133 -23.80 1.77 -0.29
C ASP A 133 -22.67 1.77 -1.34
N GLY A 134 -23.01 1.88 -2.63
CA GLY A 134 -22.06 1.94 -3.73
C GLY A 134 -21.48 3.33 -3.99
N ARG A 135 -21.81 4.33 -3.15
CA ARG A 135 -21.32 5.70 -3.28
C ARG A 135 -19.79 5.78 -3.27
N LEU A 136 -19.27 6.80 -3.93
CA LEU A 136 -17.83 7.04 -3.98
C LEU A 136 -17.31 7.31 -2.57
N VAL A 137 -16.34 6.49 -2.15
CA VAL A 137 -15.62 6.69 -0.89
C VAL A 137 -14.45 7.64 -1.15
N PRO A 138 -14.13 8.58 -0.24
CA PRO A 138 -12.93 9.40 -0.40
C PRO A 138 -11.66 8.53 -0.47
N MET A 139 -10.85 8.70 -1.52
CA MET A 139 -9.68 7.85 -1.73
C MET A 139 -8.52 8.13 -0.77
N GLU A 140 -8.38 9.36 -0.29
CA GLU A 140 -7.30 9.73 0.63
C GLU A 140 -7.35 8.92 1.95
N PRO A 141 -8.49 8.83 2.68
CA PRO A 141 -8.64 7.92 3.82
C PRO A 141 -8.35 6.46 3.50
N PHE A 142 -8.75 5.97 2.33
CA PHE A 142 -8.51 4.59 1.92
C PHE A 142 -7.01 4.31 1.72
N ILE A 143 -6.30 5.19 1.00
CA ILE A 143 -4.85 5.09 0.79
C ILE A 143 -4.11 5.18 2.12
N HIS A 144 -4.53 6.09 3.02
CA HIS A 144 -3.98 6.16 4.37
C HIS A 144 -4.23 4.90 5.20
N ALA A 145 -5.42 4.31 5.10
CA ALA A 145 -5.73 3.05 5.79
C ALA A 145 -4.88 1.89 5.25
N LEU A 146 -4.70 1.83 3.93
CA LEU A 146 -3.82 0.85 3.29
C LEU A 146 -2.37 1.01 3.75
N ALA A 147 -1.82 2.23 3.71
CA ALA A 147 -0.47 2.52 4.20
C ALA A 147 -0.28 2.17 5.68
N ARG A 148 -1.31 2.38 6.51
CA ARG A 148 -1.29 1.94 7.91
C ARG A 148 -1.25 0.42 8.03
N ALA A 149 -2.10 -0.29 7.28
CA ALA A 149 -2.15 -1.74 7.29
C ALA A 149 -0.81 -2.34 6.84
N GLU A 150 -0.23 -1.79 5.78
CA GLU A 150 1.11 -2.08 5.27
C GLU A 150 2.19 -2.01 6.36
N VAL A 151 2.30 -0.87 7.06
CA VAL A 151 3.32 -0.65 8.09
C VAL A 151 3.08 -1.56 9.31
N ARG A 152 1.82 -1.76 9.72
CA ARG A 152 1.50 -2.67 10.83
C ARG A 152 1.83 -4.13 10.48
N SER A 153 1.49 -4.57 9.27
CA SER A 153 1.82 -5.92 8.80
C SER A 153 3.32 -6.13 8.68
N ALA A 154 4.08 -5.14 8.19
CA ALA A 154 5.54 -5.20 8.20
C ALA A 154 6.10 -5.41 9.62
N MET A 155 5.58 -4.67 10.62
CA MET A 155 5.96 -4.87 12.04
C MET A 155 5.57 -6.25 12.56
N LEU A 156 4.40 -6.78 12.19
CA LEU A 156 3.97 -8.12 12.58
C LEU A 156 4.85 -9.21 11.99
N LEU A 157 5.22 -9.08 10.71
CA LEU A 157 6.03 -10.06 9.98
C LEU A 157 7.50 -10.06 10.42
N THR A 158 8.03 -8.90 10.82
CA THR A 158 9.39 -8.75 11.33
C THR A 158 9.51 -9.02 12.83
N GLY A 159 8.46 -8.71 13.58
CA GLY A 159 8.52 -8.59 15.03
C GLY A 159 9.35 -7.40 15.53
N ASP A 160 9.84 -6.54 14.63
CA ASP A 160 10.81 -5.48 14.91
C ASP A 160 10.27 -4.11 14.50
N VAL A 161 9.92 -3.32 15.51
CA VAL A 161 9.41 -1.96 15.31
C VAL A 161 10.50 -1.02 14.79
N LEU A 162 11.76 -1.18 15.21
CA LEU A 162 12.84 -0.29 14.80
C LEU A 162 13.17 -0.49 13.33
N ALA A 163 13.21 -1.74 12.87
CA ALA A 163 13.36 -2.06 11.45
C ALA A 163 12.21 -1.50 10.59
N THR A 164 10.98 -1.55 11.12
CA THR A 164 9.82 -0.98 10.45
C THR A 164 9.89 0.56 10.36
N LEU A 165 10.38 1.22 11.42
CA LEU A 165 10.60 2.66 11.42
C LEU A 165 11.73 3.07 10.47
N GLU A 166 12.79 2.25 10.35
CA GLU A 166 13.88 2.50 9.40
C GLU A 166 13.39 2.37 7.94
N ASP A 167 12.57 1.35 7.62
CA ASP A 167 11.91 1.28 6.30
C ASP A 167 11.07 2.54 6.04
N LEU A 168 10.30 3.01 7.04
CA LEU A 168 9.46 4.20 6.91
C LEU A 168 10.26 5.47 6.56
N ARG A 169 11.49 5.61 7.06
CA ARG A 169 12.37 6.74 6.69
C ARG A 169 12.71 6.74 5.20
N THR A 170 12.80 5.58 4.56
CA THR A 170 13.08 5.50 3.11
C THR A 170 11.92 6.03 2.27
N LEU A 171 10.72 6.11 2.85
CA LEU A 171 9.49 6.52 2.16
C LEU A 171 9.17 8.01 2.35
N ASP A 172 9.59 8.57 3.48
CA ASP A 172 9.36 9.96 3.85
C ASP A 172 10.70 10.71 4.07
N PRO A 173 11.17 11.47 3.06
CA PRO A 173 12.36 12.31 3.18
C PRO A 173 12.26 13.38 4.28
N GLY A 174 11.05 13.83 4.64
CA GLY A 174 10.81 14.71 5.77
C GLY A 174 11.14 14.03 7.08
N LEU A 175 10.60 12.82 7.29
CA LEU A 175 10.90 11.99 8.46
C LEU A 175 12.39 11.62 8.51
N ALA A 176 13.00 11.23 7.38
CA ALA A 176 14.42 10.88 7.30
C ALA A 176 15.32 12.01 7.80
N ARG A 177 15.05 13.26 7.37
CA ARG A 177 15.76 14.46 7.82
C ARG A 177 15.52 14.78 9.29
N ALA A 178 14.27 14.67 9.75
CA ALA A 178 13.92 14.94 11.14
C ALA A 178 14.57 13.95 12.14
N THR A 179 14.94 12.77 11.66
CA THR A 179 15.49 11.66 12.46
C THR A 179 16.97 11.37 12.18
N GLU A 180 17.64 12.23 11.41
CA GLU A 180 19.05 12.08 11.05
C GLU A 180 19.97 12.08 12.28
N VAL A 181 19.68 12.94 13.27
CA VAL A 181 20.45 13.06 14.50
C VAL A 181 19.74 12.29 15.64
N PRO A 182 20.39 11.29 16.24
CA PRO A 182 19.83 10.57 17.38
C PRO A 182 19.55 11.49 18.58
N GLY A 183 18.41 11.31 19.23
CA GLY A 183 18.05 12.05 20.45
C GLY A 183 16.54 12.11 20.72
N PRO A 184 16.11 12.79 21.79
CA PRO A 184 14.68 12.89 22.15
C PRO A 184 13.80 13.48 21.04
N ARG A 185 14.35 14.39 20.24
CA ARG A 185 13.64 14.99 19.10
C ARG A 185 13.35 13.96 17.99
N CYS A 186 14.30 13.07 17.72
CA CYS A 186 14.13 11.98 16.75
C CYS A 186 12.98 11.05 17.18
N LEU A 187 12.93 10.66 18.46
CA LEU A 187 11.81 9.89 19.00
C LEU A 187 10.48 10.65 18.87
N GLY A 188 10.46 11.93 19.22
CA GLY A 188 9.29 12.79 19.06
C GLY A 188 8.77 12.80 17.61
N SER A 189 9.67 12.97 16.63
CA SER A 189 9.33 12.96 15.21
C SER A 189 8.68 11.66 14.76
N PHE A 190 9.17 10.50 15.21
CA PHE A 190 8.51 9.22 14.92
C PHE A 190 7.12 9.12 15.57
N LEU A 191 6.98 9.53 16.84
CA LEU A 191 5.73 9.41 17.59
C LEU A 191 4.62 10.36 17.11
N GLU A 192 5.00 11.54 16.60
CA GLU A 192 4.11 12.54 16.01
C GLU A 192 3.73 12.19 14.56
N HIS A 193 4.58 11.47 13.84
CA HIS A 193 4.30 11.03 12.48
C HIS A 193 3.11 10.05 12.42
N ALA A 194 2.22 10.22 11.44
CA ALA A 194 0.95 9.50 11.33
C ALA A 194 1.10 7.96 11.33
N PHE A 195 2.07 7.43 10.57
CA PHE A 195 2.34 5.98 10.52
C PHE A 195 3.33 5.50 11.59
N GLY A 196 4.46 6.20 11.79
CA GLY A 196 5.43 5.90 12.86
C GLY A 196 4.82 5.82 14.25
N GLY A 197 4.05 6.83 14.67
CA GLY A 197 3.40 6.84 15.98
C GLY A 197 2.33 5.77 16.11
N ASP A 198 1.61 5.51 15.01
CA ASP A 198 0.61 4.44 14.96
C ASP A 198 1.23 3.05 15.13
N VAL A 199 2.29 2.72 14.39
CA VAL A 199 2.93 1.40 14.48
C VAL A 199 3.59 1.18 15.85
N CYS A 200 4.17 2.23 16.45
CA CYS A 200 4.70 2.15 17.82
C CYS A 200 3.60 1.79 18.83
N ARG A 201 2.45 2.47 18.78
CA ARG A 201 1.31 2.17 19.67
C ARG A 201 0.74 0.78 19.38
N TYR A 202 0.61 0.43 18.11
CA TYR A 202 0.10 -0.89 17.71
C TYR A 202 1.00 -2.02 18.18
N ALA A 203 2.34 -1.88 18.07
CA ALA A 203 3.30 -2.90 18.51
C ALA A 203 3.19 -3.25 20.00
N MET A 204 2.77 -2.29 20.82
CA MET A 204 2.53 -2.48 22.26
C MET A 204 1.13 -3.00 22.61
N SER A 205 0.23 -3.10 21.62
CA SER A 205 -1.14 -3.57 21.86
C SER A 205 -1.19 -5.08 22.13
N GLY A 206 -2.16 -5.50 22.95
CA GLY A 206 -2.42 -6.93 23.20
C GLY A 206 -2.76 -7.70 21.92
N GLU A 207 -3.45 -7.04 20.97
CA GLU A 207 -3.77 -7.60 19.66
C GLU A 207 -2.50 -7.93 18.86
N ALA A 208 -1.57 -6.98 18.72
CA ALA A 208 -0.32 -7.21 18.00
C ALA A 208 0.54 -8.28 18.67
N ILE A 209 0.57 -8.33 20.00
CA ILE A 209 1.29 -9.39 20.74
C ILE A 209 0.67 -10.76 20.45
N ALA A 210 -0.65 -10.88 20.51
CA ALA A 210 -1.35 -12.13 20.21
C ALA A 210 -1.13 -12.57 18.76
N LEU A 211 -1.17 -11.64 17.81
CA LEU A 211 -0.99 -11.93 16.40
C LEU A 211 0.46 -12.34 16.08
N ARG A 212 1.47 -11.66 16.63
CA ARG A 212 2.87 -12.07 16.48
C ARG A 212 3.14 -13.46 17.03
N ARG A 213 2.52 -13.83 18.16
CA ARG A 213 2.61 -15.20 18.71
C ARG A 213 2.03 -16.23 17.76
N ARG A 214 0.92 -15.91 17.09
CA ARG A 214 0.27 -16.80 16.10
C ARG A 214 1.10 -16.96 14.83
N ILE A 215 1.70 -15.87 14.35
CA ILE A 215 2.55 -15.87 13.15
C ILE A 215 3.92 -16.51 13.46
N GLY A 216 4.34 -16.54 14.73
CA GLY A 216 5.63 -17.08 15.14
C GLY A 216 6.78 -16.07 15.04
N THR A 217 6.47 -14.77 15.00
CA THR A 217 7.44 -13.66 14.88
C THR A 217 7.81 -13.04 16.22
N THR A 218 7.33 -13.61 17.33
CA THR A 218 7.90 -13.34 18.64
C THR A 218 9.28 -13.96 18.72
N TRP A 219 10.32 -13.13 18.64
CA TRP A 219 11.67 -13.50 19.05
C TRP A 219 11.57 -14.08 20.46
N THR A 220 11.90 -15.37 20.59
CA THR A 220 12.16 -15.97 21.90
C THR A 220 13.42 -15.30 22.42
N SER A 221 13.25 -14.38 23.37
CA SER A 221 14.30 -13.89 24.24
C SER A 221 14.87 -15.01 25.07
#